data_AF-A0A966S4U4-F1
#
_entry.id   AF-A0A966S4U4-F1
#
_cell.length_a   1.000
_cell.length_b   1.000
_cell.length_c   1.000
_cell.angle_alpha   90.00
_cell.angle_beta   90.00
_cell.angle_gamma   90.00
#
_symmetry.space_group_name_H-M   'P 1'
#
loop_
_entity.id
_entity.type
_entity.pdbx_description
1 polymer ?
#
loop_
_entity_poly.entity_id
_entity_poly.type
_entity_poly.pdbx_seq_one_letter_code
_entity_poly.pdbx_strand_id
1 'polypeptide(L)' 'MTPPEATSPRRRKIPTAAVNRLPVYLQILSDLQLTETTQVSSDQLAALANVNAAKVRKDLSYLGTYGT' A
#
# COMPACT_ATOMS: atom_id res chain seq x y z
N MET A 1 25.52 16.93 -23.44
CA MET A 1 25.28 15.92 -22.39
C MET A 1 24.49 16.59 -21.28
N THR A 2 23.17 16.49 -21.33
CA THR A 2 22.27 16.97 -20.27
C THR A 2 22.20 15.92 -19.15
N PRO A 3 22.27 16.31 -17.87
CA PRO A 3 22.09 15.38 -16.77
C PRO A 3 20.63 14.92 -16.71
N PRO A 4 20.35 13.68 -16.26
CA PRO A 4 18.99 13.20 -16.07
C PRO A 4 18.33 13.99 -14.94
N GLU A 5 17.20 14.62 -15.26
CA GLU A 5 16.32 15.29 -14.34
C GLU A 5 15.79 14.26 -13.32
N ALA A 6 16.35 14.27 -12.11
CA ALA A 6 15.87 13.45 -11.01
C ALA A 6 14.43 13.90 -10.70
N THR A 7 13.46 13.15 -11.24
CA THR A 7 12.03 13.36 -11.00
C THR A 7 11.80 13.17 -9.51
N SER A 8 11.75 14.28 -8.77
CA SER A 8 11.35 14.27 -7.37
C SER A 8 9.98 13.61 -7.29
N PRO A 9 9.79 12.52 -6.51
CA PRO A 9 8.50 11.86 -6.43
C PRO A 9 7.53 12.88 -5.89
N ARG A 10 6.67 13.37 -6.79
CA ARG A 10 5.58 14.30 -6.52
C ARG A 10 4.91 13.79 -5.26
N ARG A 11 5.00 14.52 -4.14
CA ARG A 11 4.34 14.15 -2.87
C ARG A 11 2.86 13.95 -3.19
N ARG A 12 2.48 12.71 -3.51
CA ARG A 12 1.12 12.38 -3.95
C ARG A 12 0.29 12.57 -2.69
N LYS A 13 -0.54 13.61 -2.67
CA LYS A 13 -1.50 13.83 -1.58
C LYS A 13 -2.29 12.55 -1.41
N ILE A 14 -2.13 11.89 -0.27
CA ILE A 14 -2.83 10.66 0.05
C ILE A 14 -4.31 11.02 0.16
N PRO A 15 -5.21 10.39 -0.61
CA PRO A 15 -6.63 10.65 -0.50
C PRO A 15 -7.13 10.34 0.92
N THR A 16 -8.04 11.15 1.47
CA THR A 16 -8.67 10.86 2.77
C THR A 16 -9.34 9.49 2.80
N ALA A 17 -9.90 9.03 1.68
CA ALA A 17 -10.44 7.68 1.55
C ALA A 17 -9.38 6.58 1.71
N ALA A 18 -8.13 6.82 1.30
CA ALA A 18 -7.02 5.90 1.54
C ALA A 18 -6.59 5.96 3.01
N VAL A 19 -6.48 7.16 3.59
CA VAL A 19 -6.17 7.36 5.02
C VAL A 19 -7.15 6.60 5.92
N ASN A 20 -8.44 6.59 5.60
CA ASN A 20 -9.44 5.83 6.36
C ASN A 20 -9.28 4.31 6.24
N ARG A 21 -8.63 3.81 5.18
CA ARG A 21 -8.36 2.37 4.96
C ARG A 21 -7.03 1.91 5.53
N LEU A 22 -6.07 2.81 5.74
CA LEU A 22 -4.76 2.47 6.30
C LEU A 22 -4.82 1.77 7.66
N PRO A 23 -5.65 2.20 8.64
CA PRO A 23 -5.77 1.52 9.93
C PRO A 23 -6.29 0.08 9.78
N VAL A 24 -7.19 -0.15 8.82
CA VAL A 24 -7.75 -1.49 8.55
C VAL A 24 -6.67 -2.40 7.98
N TYR A 25 -5.90 -1.93 7.01
CA TYR A 25 -4.76 -2.69 6.49
C TYR A 25 -3.74 -2.99 7.58
N LEU A 26 -3.46 -2.02 8.47
CA LEU A 26 -2.53 -2.21 9.58
C LEU A 26 -3.00 -3.30 10.54
N GLN A 27 -4.26 -3.29 10.96
CA GLN A 27 -4.82 -4.33 11.83
C GLN A 27 -4.67 -5.73 11.22
N ILE A 28 -5.08 -5.88 9.96
CA ILE A 28 -4.95 -7.15 9.23
C ILE A 28 -3.49 -7.60 9.15
N LEU A 29 -2.57 -6.69 8.82
CA LEU A 29 -1.14 -7.01 8.72
C LEU A 29 -0.54 -7.35 10.08
N SER A 30 -0.98 -6.70 11.17
CA SER A 30 -0.58 -7.04 12.53
C SER A 30 -1.07 -8.43 12.94
N ASP A 31 -2.30 -8.79 12.58
CA ASP A 31 -2.83 -10.14 12.84
C ASP A 31 -2.06 -11.21 12.05
N LEU A 32 -1.74 -10.93 10.78
CA LEU A 32 -0.94 -11.83 9.94
C LEU A 32 0.52 -11.93 10.42
N GLN A 33 1.05 -10.88 11.02
CA GLN A 33 2.39 -10.90 11.61
C GLN A 33 2.45 -11.84 12.82
N LEU A 34 1.37 -11.95 13.60
CA LEU A 34 1.26 -12.93 14.70
C LEU A 34 1.23 -14.38 14.20
N THR A 35 0.78 -14.61 12.96
CA THR A 35 0.79 -15.93 12.31
C THR A 35 2.07 -16.21 11.52
N GLU A 36 3.17 -15.52 11.85
CA GLU A 36 4.49 -15.62 11.20
C GLU A 36 4.47 -15.39 9.68
N THR A 37 3.43 -14.72 9.16
CA THR A 37 3.30 -14.45 7.73
C THR A 37 4.15 -13.24 7.36
N THR A 38 5.27 -13.51 6.69
CA THR A 38 6.24 -12.47 6.28
C THR A 38 5.91 -11.80 4.96
N GLN A 39 5.07 -12.42 4.12
CA GLN A 39 4.62 -11.88 2.85
C GLN A 39 3.11 -12.05 2.67
N VAL A 40 2.45 -10.96 2.25
CA VAL A 40 1.02 -10.92 2.01
C VAL A 40 0.80 -10.35 0.62
N SER A 41 0.01 -11.04 -0.21
CA SER A 41 -0.34 -10.56 -1.53
C SER A 41 -1.39 -9.44 -1.44
N SER A 42 -1.43 -8.55 -2.43
CA SER A 42 -2.47 -7.52 -2.47
C SER A 42 -3.88 -8.10 -2.56
N ASP A 43 -4.04 -9.29 -3.14
CA ASP A 43 -5.33 -9.97 -3.27
C ASP A 43 -5.79 -10.53 -1.92
N GLN A 44 -4.87 -11.08 -1.12
CA GLN A 44 -5.15 -11.57 0.23
C GLN A 44 -5.52 -10.42 1.17
N LEU A 45 -4.75 -9.32 1.14
CA LEU A 45 -5.06 -8.13 1.93
C LEU A 45 -6.42 -7.51 1.52
N ALA A 46 -6.73 -7.53 0.22
CA ALA A 46 -8.01 -7.04 -0.30
C ALA A 46 -9.20 -7.88 0.17
N ALA A 47 -9.06 -9.21 0.17
CA ALA A 47 -10.09 -10.12 0.68
C ALA A 47 -10.40 -9.86 2.16
N LEU A 48 -9.35 -9.70 2.99
CA LEU A 48 -9.50 -9.45 4.42
C LEU A 48 -10.05 -8.05 4.73
N ALA A 49 -9.64 -7.03 3.96
CA ALA A 49 -10.12 -5.66 4.12
C ALA A 49 -11.46 -5.40 3.41
N ASN A 50 -12.05 -6.41 2.76
CA ASN A 50 -13.28 -6.31 1.96
C ASN A 50 -13.23 -5.17 0.92
N VAL A 51 -12.10 -5.08 0.20
CA VAL A 51 -11.86 -4.11 -0.87
C VAL A 51 -11.35 -4.80 -2.12
N ASN A 52 -11.16 -4.03 -3.20
CA ASN A 52 -10.55 -4.55 -4.43
C ASN A 52 -9.02 -4.45 -4.35
N ALA A 53 -8.30 -5.48 -4.80
CA ALA A 53 -6.84 -5.52 -4.88
C ALA A 53 -6.23 -4.35 -5.65
N ALA A 54 -6.87 -3.88 -6.73
CA ALA A 54 -6.43 -2.69 -7.45
C ALA A 54 -6.43 -1.43 -6.57
N LYS A 55 -7.37 -1.35 -5.61
CA LYS A 55 -7.48 -0.27 -4.64
C LYS A 55 -6.38 -0.36 -3.59
N VAL A 56 -6.11 -1.56 -3.08
CA VAL A 56 -4.99 -1.82 -2.16
C VAL A 56 -3.66 -1.41 -2.79
N ARG A 57 -3.36 -1.89 -4.01
CA ARG A 57 -2.11 -1.54 -4.73
C ARG A 57 -1.97 -0.03 -4.90
N LYS A 58 -3.04 0.66 -5.25
CA LYS A 58 -3.06 2.13 -5.40
C LYS A 58 -2.88 2.84 -4.06
N ASP A 59 -3.55 2.39 -3.00
CA ASP A 59 -3.46 2.95 -1.65
C ASP A 59 -2.02 2.82 -1.11
N LEU A 60 -1.41 1.63 -1.25
CA LEU A 60 -0.02 1.36 -0.86
C LEU A 60 0.99 2.14 -1.73
N SER A 61 0.71 2.32 -3.02
CA SER A 61 1.55 3.14 -3.92
C SER A 61 1.63 4.61 -3.51
N TYR A 62 0.72 5.10 -2.67
CA TYR A 62 0.81 6.45 -2.12
C TYR A 62 1.80 6.54 -0.96
N LEU A 63 2.05 5.43 -0.25
CA LEU A 63 2.98 5.35 0.87
C LEU A 63 4.43 5.12 0.41
N GLY A 64 4.61 4.51 -0.76
CA GLY A 64 5.91 4.20 -1.33
C GLY A 64 5.81 3.15 -2.43
N THR A 65 6.94 2.78 -3.03
CA THR A 65 6.99 1.67 -3.99
C THR A 65 7.09 0.36 -3.22
N TYR A 66 5.93 -0.22 -2.88
CA TYR A 66 5.85 -1.56 -2.28
C TYR A 66 5.54 -2.58 -3.37
N GLY A 67 6.56 -2.88 -4.17
CA GLY A 67 6.50 -3.86 -5.25
C GLY A 67 7.89 -4.04 -5.84
N THR A 68 8.41 -5.26 -5.79
CA THR A 68 9.58 -5.73 -6.54
C THR A 68 9.11 -6.53 -7.75
#